data_AF-R9MCL9-F1
#
_entry.id   AF-R9MCL9-F1
#
_cell.length_a   1.000
_cell.length_b   1.000
_cell.length_c   1.000
_cell.angle_alpha   90.00
_cell.angle_beta   90.00
_cell.angle_gamma   90.00
#
_symmetry.space_group_name_H-M   'P 1'
#
loop_
_entity.id
_entity.type
_entity.pdbx_description
1 polymer ?
#
loop_
_entity_poly.entity_id
_entity_poly.type
_entity_poly.pdbx_seq_one_letter_code
_entity_poly.pdbx_strand_id
1 'polypeptide(L)'
;MDSEDERLVKVILRYREELQKKIRERKIEMESDNNDHYILYSALGFTNEEGYQIDFQQNVGRFLYKYAGSLVEELAIKCFKLVHPDAQEKVKLPNTIDQSPKTVEIDCLIGKRAIELKWKDATTDGDHIKKEHKRVRIIQKAGYTPIRIMFFEPNRDQAIRIQAKLKELYSDLGGEYYSGEKAWEYLKNDTGIDLKSILERNGK
;
A
#
# COMPACT_ATOMS: atom_id res chain seq x y z
N MET A 1 26.51 6.32 -8.82
CA MET A 1 25.13 5.87 -8.58
C MET A 1 24.60 5.50 -9.96
N ASP A 2 24.19 4.26 -10.18
CA ASP A 2 23.75 3.85 -11.51
C ASP A 2 22.52 4.65 -11.96
N SER A 3 22.33 4.79 -13.27
CA SER A 3 21.24 5.61 -13.83
C SER A 3 19.84 5.15 -13.40
N GLU A 4 19.71 3.90 -12.98
CA GLU A 4 18.48 3.30 -12.45
C GLU A 4 18.19 3.75 -11.01
N ASP A 5 19.20 3.73 -10.14
CA ASP A 5 19.13 4.27 -8.78
C ASP A 5 18.70 5.74 -8.82
N GLU A 6 19.23 6.54 -9.75
CA GLU A 6 18.83 7.94 -9.91
C GLU A 6 17.35 8.12 -10.26
N ARG A 7 16.79 7.23 -11.08
CA ARG A 7 15.36 7.26 -11.43
C ARG A 7 14.47 6.94 -10.23
N LEU A 8 14.85 5.97 -9.42
CA LEU A 8 14.12 5.61 -8.20
C LEU A 8 14.23 6.70 -7.13
N VAL A 9 15.40 7.30 -6.96
CA VAL A 9 15.61 8.44 -6.04
C VAL A 9 14.75 9.64 -6.43
N LYS A 10 14.61 9.94 -7.73
CA LYS A 10 13.70 11.01 -8.20
C LYS A 10 12.25 10.79 -7.77
N VAL A 11 11.77 9.54 -7.78
CA VAL A 11 10.42 9.19 -7.29
C VAL A 11 10.31 9.47 -5.79
N ILE A 12 11.30 9.03 -4.99
CA ILE A 12 11.34 9.26 -3.54
C ILE A 12 11.27 10.76 -3.22
N LEU A 13 12.08 11.58 -3.91
CA LEU A 13 12.11 13.03 -3.70
C LEU A 13 10.78 13.69 -4.08
N ARG A 14 10.16 13.30 -5.20
CA ARG A 14 8.86 13.81 -5.60
C ARG A 14 7.78 13.51 -4.56
N TYR A 15 7.64 12.26 -4.10
CA TYR A 15 6.66 11.89 -3.08
C TYR A 15 6.89 12.64 -1.76
N ARG A 16 8.15 12.85 -1.38
CA ARG A 16 8.52 13.65 -0.20
C ARG A 16 8.03 15.09 -0.34
N GLU A 17 8.30 15.74 -1.46
CA GLU A 17 7.88 17.12 -1.71
C GLU A 17 6.35 17.26 -1.74
N GLU A 18 5.67 16.35 -2.43
CA GLU A 18 4.21 16.33 -2.53
C GLU A 18 3.54 16.10 -1.17
N LEU A 19 4.03 15.16 -0.36
CA LEU A 19 3.50 14.92 0.99
C LEU A 19 3.65 16.18 1.86
N GLN A 20 4.84 16.78 1.85
CA GLN A 20 5.12 17.99 2.64
C GLN A 20 4.27 19.16 2.17
N LYS A 21 4.04 19.29 0.86
CA LYS A 21 3.10 20.26 0.30
C LYS A 21 1.69 20.01 0.82
N LYS A 22 1.20 18.77 0.76
CA LYS A 22 -0.17 18.44 1.17
C LYS A 22 -0.43 18.68 2.66
N ILE A 23 0.56 18.42 3.51
CA ILE A 23 0.49 18.73 4.94
C ILE A 23 0.38 20.25 5.17
N ARG A 24 1.18 21.06 4.47
CA ARG A 24 1.13 22.52 4.58
C ARG A 24 -0.21 23.08 4.11
N GLU A 25 -0.71 22.60 2.96
CA GLU A 25 -2.03 22.99 2.44
C GLU A 25 -3.14 22.70 3.44
N ARG A 26 -3.16 21.48 4.00
CA ARG A 26 -4.19 21.11 4.97
C ARG A 26 -4.12 21.95 6.24
N LYS A 27 -2.92 22.30 6.71
CA LYS A 27 -2.77 23.19 7.87
C LYS A 27 -3.44 24.55 7.63
N ILE A 28 -3.26 25.13 6.44
CA ILE A 28 -3.88 26.40 6.04
C ILE A 28 -5.40 26.24 5.91
N GLU A 29 -5.87 25.18 5.25
CA GLU A 29 -7.31 24.91 5.10
C GLU A 29 -8.02 24.85 6.48
N MET A 30 -7.39 24.21 7.47
CA MET A 30 -7.93 24.06 8.83
C MET A 30 -8.11 25.39 9.57
N GLU A 31 -7.45 26.48 9.17
CA GLU A 31 -7.69 27.81 9.75
C GLU A 31 -9.09 28.34 9.42
N SER A 32 -9.71 27.81 8.36
CA SER A 32 -11.05 28.19 7.89
C SER A 32 -12.13 27.12 8.13
N ASP A 33 -11.77 26.00 8.77
CA ASP A 33 -12.72 24.92 9.05
C ASP A 33 -13.74 25.35 10.11
N ASN A 34 -14.98 24.87 9.97
CA ASN A 34 -15.97 24.94 11.05
C ASN A 34 -15.57 23.90 12.13
N ASN A 35 -15.44 24.38 13.38
CA ASN A 35 -15.02 23.57 14.53
C ASN A 35 -16.14 23.39 15.58
N ASP A 36 -17.41 23.52 15.19
CA ASP A 36 -18.57 23.39 16.09
C ASP A 36 -18.60 22.01 16.80
N HIS A 37 -18.02 20.98 16.18
CA HIS A 37 -17.90 19.65 16.77
C HIS A 37 -16.97 19.61 18.00
N TYR A 38 -16.15 20.64 18.26
CA TYR A 38 -15.27 20.69 19.43
C TYR A 38 -16.04 20.75 20.75
N ILE A 39 -17.35 21.04 20.73
CA ILE A 39 -18.22 20.83 21.89
C ILE A 39 -18.19 19.38 22.38
N LEU A 40 -18.09 18.41 21.47
CA LEU A 40 -17.97 16.99 21.83
C LEU A 40 -16.60 16.68 22.42
N TYR A 41 -15.53 17.27 21.87
CA TYR A 41 -14.17 17.10 22.39
C TYR A 41 -14.08 17.68 23.81
N SER A 42 -14.67 18.84 24.03
CA SER A 42 -14.79 19.48 25.35
C SER A 42 -15.58 18.61 26.35
N ALA A 43 -16.70 18.03 25.93
CA ALA A 43 -17.46 17.09 26.75
C ALA A 43 -16.65 15.82 27.13
N LEU A 44 -15.69 15.44 26.28
CA LEU A 44 -14.74 14.34 26.52
C LEU A 44 -13.47 14.77 27.29
N GLY A 45 -13.38 16.03 27.70
CA GLY A 45 -12.28 16.55 28.53
C GLY A 45 -11.10 17.15 27.77
N PHE A 46 -11.25 17.43 26.47
CA PHE A 46 -10.21 18.08 25.65
C PHE A 46 -10.51 19.56 25.42
N THR A 47 -9.48 20.40 25.46
CA THR A 47 -9.57 21.79 25.03
C THR A 47 -9.68 21.90 23.51
N ASN A 48 -10.12 23.05 23.01
CA ASN A 48 -10.17 23.32 21.57
C ASN A 48 -8.79 23.21 20.90
N GLU A 49 -7.72 23.63 21.59
CA GLU A 49 -6.36 23.52 21.07
C GLU A 49 -5.93 22.05 20.94
N GLU A 50 -6.19 21.23 21.96
CA GLU A 50 -5.93 19.78 21.87
C GLU A 50 -6.75 19.13 20.77
N GLY A 51 -8.02 19.53 20.61
CA GLY A 51 -8.90 19.12 19.51
C GLY A 51 -8.30 19.41 18.14
N TYR A 52 -7.81 20.63 17.93
CA TYR A 52 -7.12 21.03 16.70
C TYR A 52 -5.87 20.18 16.44
N GLN A 53 -5.03 19.98 17.46
CA GLN A 53 -3.83 19.17 17.30
C GLN A 53 -4.16 17.70 16.96
N ILE A 54 -5.19 17.13 17.58
CA ILE A 54 -5.66 15.76 17.28
C ILE A 54 -6.13 15.66 15.84
N ASP A 55 -7.01 16.56 15.40
CA ASP A 55 -7.53 16.57 14.03
C ASP A 55 -6.39 16.76 13.01
N PHE A 56 -5.44 17.65 13.30
CA PHE A 56 -4.27 17.88 12.45
C PHE A 56 -3.39 16.63 12.34
N GLN A 57 -3.05 16.00 13.46
CA GLN A 57 -2.25 14.78 13.46
C GLN A 57 -2.98 13.61 12.78
N GLN A 58 -4.30 13.51 12.92
CA GLN A 58 -5.09 12.52 12.19
C GLN A 58 -4.99 12.74 10.67
N ASN A 59 -5.07 13.98 10.20
CA ASN A 59 -4.87 14.31 8.79
C ASN A 59 -3.45 13.97 8.31
N VAL A 60 -2.43 14.36 9.08
CA VAL A 60 -1.01 14.03 8.79
C VAL A 60 -0.82 12.52 8.71
N GLY A 61 -1.35 11.77 9.68
CA GLY A 61 -1.29 10.30 9.69
C GLY A 61 -1.95 9.69 8.47
N ARG A 62 -3.14 10.17 8.08
CA ARG A 62 -3.84 9.71 6.87
C ARG A 62 -3.03 9.98 5.60
N PHE A 63 -2.44 11.16 5.46
CA PHE A 63 -1.59 11.48 4.32
C PHE A 63 -0.35 10.61 4.29
N LEU A 64 0.34 10.46 5.42
CA LEU A 64 1.53 9.63 5.50
C LEU A 64 1.25 8.19 5.10
N TYR A 65 0.18 7.57 5.61
CA TYR A 65 -0.21 6.20 5.27
C TYR A 65 -0.53 6.04 3.78
N LYS A 66 -1.24 7.00 3.19
CA LYS A 66 -1.54 7.01 1.75
C LYS A 66 -0.25 7.11 0.91
N TYR A 67 0.59 8.11 1.22
CA TYR A 67 1.82 8.37 0.45
C TYR A 67 2.84 7.25 0.61
N ALA A 68 2.95 6.62 1.79
CA ALA A 68 3.80 5.46 2.00
C ALA A 68 3.38 4.27 1.11
N GLY A 69 2.07 4.01 1.04
CA GLY A 69 1.52 2.97 0.16
C GLY A 69 1.81 3.24 -1.32
N SER A 70 1.46 4.44 -1.80
CA SER A 70 1.67 4.80 -3.21
C SER A 70 3.14 4.86 -3.60
N LEU A 71 4.02 5.34 -2.73
CA LEU A 71 5.47 5.39 -2.96
C LEU A 71 6.03 3.99 -3.20
N VAL A 72 5.74 3.05 -2.31
CA VAL A 72 6.27 1.68 -2.39
C VAL A 72 5.68 0.93 -3.58
N GLU A 73 4.39 1.10 -3.87
CA GLU A 73 3.74 0.56 -5.07
C GLU A 73 4.47 1.03 -6.34
N GLU A 74 4.63 2.34 -6.52
CA GLU A 74 5.26 2.89 -7.73
C GLU A 74 6.73 2.48 -7.86
N LEU A 75 7.49 2.47 -6.76
CA LEU A 75 8.88 2.05 -6.78
C LEU A 75 9.04 0.57 -7.15
N ALA A 76 8.24 -0.32 -6.56
CA ALA A 76 8.30 -1.75 -6.85
C ALA A 76 7.90 -2.04 -8.30
N ILE A 77 6.84 -1.40 -8.80
CA ILE A 77 6.43 -1.50 -10.21
C ILE A 77 7.56 -1.03 -11.14
N LYS A 78 8.22 0.07 -10.82
CA LYS A 78 9.37 0.55 -11.60
C LYS A 78 10.52 -0.45 -11.60
N CYS A 79 10.83 -1.07 -10.47
CA CYS A 79 11.85 -2.12 -10.40
C CYS A 79 11.48 -3.28 -11.35
N PHE A 80 10.24 -3.76 -11.32
CA PHE A 80 9.79 -4.81 -12.23
C PHE A 80 9.91 -4.38 -13.70
N LYS A 81 9.50 -3.17 -14.05
CA LYS A 81 9.55 -2.68 -15.44
C LYS A 81 10.95 -2.48 -16.01
N LEU A 82 11.96 -2.30 -15.17
CA LEU A 82 13.35 -2.22 -15.62
C LEU A 82 13.85 -3.58 -16.13
N VAL A 83 13.34 -4.67 -15.57
CA VAL A 83 13.78 -6.05 -15.89
C VAL A 83 12.78 -6.82 -16.77
N HIS A 84 11.49 -6.51 -16.65
CA HIS A 84 10.40 -7.14 -17.39
C HIS A 84 9.70 -6.10 -18.28
N PRO A 85 10.15 -5.92 -19.54
CA PRO A 85 9.58 -4.92 -20.45
C PRO A 85 8.09 -5.14 -20.77
N ASP A 86 7.58 -6.36 -20.59
CA ASP A 86 6.18 -6.75 -20.77
C ASP A 86 5.30 -6.47 -19.54
N ALA A 87 5.88 -6.01 -18.43
CA ALA A 87 5.15 -5.71 -17.21
C ALA A 87 4.10 -4.61 -17.42
N GLN A 88 2.85 -4.92 -17.09
CA GLN A 88 1.72 -3.98 -17.19
C GLN A 88 1.31 -3.49 -15.81
N GLU A 89 0.97 -2.21 -15.69
CA GLU A 89 0.52 -1.61 -14.43
C GLU A 89 -1.00 -1.50 -14.41
N LYS A 90 -1.61 -1.68 -13.24
CA LYS A 90 -3.04 -1.38 -12.98
C LYS A 90 -3.99 -2.04 -13.97
N VAL A 91 -3.73 -3.31 -14.26
CA VAL A 91 -4.57 -4.12 -15.15
C VAL A 91 -5.90 -4.39 -14.47
N LYS A 92 -7.00 -4.10 -15.15
CA LYS A 92 -8.35 -4.30 -14.63
C LYS A 92 -8.96 -5.56 -15.21
N LEU A 93 -9.37 -6.48 -14.34
CA LEU A 93 -10.13 -7.67 -14.72
C LEU A 93 -11.61 -7.48 -14.40
N PRO A 94 -12.53 -7.96 -15.26
CA PRO A 94 -13.94 -7.96 -14.94
C PRO A 94 -14.21 -8.85 -13.73
N ASN A 95 -15.10 -8.41 -12.84
CA ASN A 95 -15.57 -9.26 -11.76
C ASN A 95 -16.53 -10.31 -12.32
N THR A 96 -16.15 -11.58 -12.17
CA THR A 96 -16.89 -12.76 -12.65
C THR A 96 -17.67 -13.48 -11.56
N ILE A 97 -17.71 -12.93 -10.34
CA ILE A 97 -18.33 -13.56 -9.16
C ILE A 97 -19.62 -12.86 -8.78
N ASP A 98 -19.62 -11.53 -8.72
CA ASP A 98 -20.81 -10.72 -8.37
C ASP A 98 -20.79 -9.37 -9.10
N GLN A 99 -21.75 -8.50 -8.80
CA GLN A 99 -21.90 -7.22 -9.49
C GLN A 99 -21.01 -6.08 -8.94
N SER A 100 -20.34 -6.27 -7.79
CA SER A 100 -19.63 -5.16 -7.13
C SER A 100 -18.39 -5.64 -6.36
N PRO A 101 -17.19 -5.10 -6.64
CA PRO A 101 -16.91 -4.05 -7.63
C PRO A 101 -17.03 -4.57 -9.07
N LYS A 102 -17.21 -3.69 -10.07
CA LYS A 102 -17.29 -4.10 -11.49
C LYS A 102 -16.01 -4.75 -11.99
N THR A 103 -14.87 -4.31 -11.48
CA THR A 103 -13.55 -4.82 -11.82
C THR A 103 -12.70 -5.01 -10.58
N VAL A 104 -11.73 -5.91 -10.67
CA VAL A 104 -10.60 -6.00 -9.73
C VAL A 104 -9.34 -5.50 -10.41
N GLU A 105 -8.48 -4.82 -9.67
CA GLU A 105 -7.21 -4.30 -10.16
C GLU A 105 -6.06 -5.26 -9.78
N ILE A 106 -5.10 -5.39 -10.70
CA ILE A 106 -3.80 -6.02 -10.51
C ILE A 106 -2.77 -4.89 -10.61
N ASP A 107 -2.01 -4.66 -9.54
CA ASP A 107 -1.04 -3.55 -9.49
C ASP A 107 0.04 -3.73 -10.55
N CYS A 108 0.58 -4.95 -10.68
CA CYS A 108 1.57 -5.31 -11.70
C CYS A 108 1.30 -6.71 -12.28
N LEU A 109 1.17 -6.82 -13.60
CA LEU A 109 1.01 -8.08 -14.31
C LEU A 109 2.28 -8.38 -15.12
N ILE A 110 2.93 -9.52 -14.86
CA ILE A 110 4.15 -9.97 -15.56
C ILE A 110 3.94 -11.41 -16.04
N GLY A 111 3.76 -11.61 -17.35
CA GLY A 111 3.30 -12.89 -17.89
C GLY A 111 2.00 -13.36 -17.21
N LYS A 112 2.08 -14.48 -16.46
CA LYS A 112 0.94 -15.00 -15.67
C LYS A 112 0.90 -14.51 -14.22
N ARG A 113 1.93 -13.80 -13.75
CA ARG A 113 2.06 -13.35 -12.36
C ARG A 113 1.24 -12.08 -12.15
N ALA A 114 0.13 -12.19 -11.42
CA ALA A 114 -0.71 -11.06 -11.04
C ALA A 114 -0.33 -10.59 -9.64
N ILE A 115 0.51 -9.55 -9.56
CA ILE A 115 1.13 -9.06 -8.34
C ILE A 115 0.27 -7.96 -7.70
N GLU A 116 -0.03 -8.15 -6.42
CA GLU A 116 -0.58 -7.16 -5.50
C GLU A 116 0.52 -6.66 -4.57
N LEU A 117 0.68 -5.34 -4.48
CA LEU A 117 1.68 -4.68 -3.67
C LEU A 117 1.02 -4.05 -2.44
N LYS A 118 1.58 -4.34 -1.26
CA LYS A 118 1.19 -3.71 -0.01
C LYS A 118 2.43 -3.24 0.72
N TRP A 119 2.44 -2.00 1.17
CA TRP A 119 3.49 -1.56 2.08
C TRP A 119 3.29 -2.23 3.46
N LYS A 120 2.08 -2.20 4.00
CA LYS A 120 1.69 -2.82 5.29
C LYS A 120 0.19 -3.08 5.30
N ASP A 121 -0.23 -4.19 5.87
CA ASP A 121 -1.65 -4.46 6.14
C ASP A 121 -1.92 -4.58 7.64
N ALA A 122 -2.60 -3.58 8.19
CA ALA A 122 -2.99 -3.52 9.60
C ALA A 122 -4.46 -3.92 9.83
N THR A 123 -5.11 -4.50 8.81
CA THR A 123 -6.50 -4.95 8.87
C THR A 123 -6.72 -5.85 10.08
N THR A 124 -7.77 -5.53 10.83
CA THR A 124 -8.27 -6.33 11.96
C THR A 124 -9.68 -6.87 11.70
N ASP A 125 -10.33 -6.44 10.62
CA ASP A 125 -11.72 -6.76 10.31
C ASP A 125 -11.84 -7.84 9.20
N GLY A 126 -12.79 -8.75 9.38
CA GLY A 126 -13.06 -9.88 8.51
C GLY A 126 -13.68 -9.52 7.15
N ASP A 127 -14.26 -8.32 7.00
CA ASP A 127 -14.79 -7.86 5.71
C ASP A 127 -13.69 -7.75 4.64
N HIS A 128 -12.53 -7.24 5.03
CA HIS A 128 -11.36 -7.15 4.15
C HIS A 128 -10.87 -8.51 3.66
N ILE A 129 -10.95 -9.56 4.50
CA ILE A 129 -10.57 -10.93 4.11
C ILE A 129 -11.51 -11.47 3.04
N LYS A 130 -12.83 -11.23 3.18
CA LYS A 130 -13.82 -11.66 2.18
C LYS A 130 -13.58 -11.00 0.83
N LYS A 131 -13.26 -9.69 0.84
CA LYS A 131 -12.92 -8.94 -0.38
C LYS A 131 -11.66 -9.49 -1.04
N GLU A 132 -10.63 -9.79 -0.25
CA GLU A 132 -9.39 -10.36 -0.77
C GLU A 132 -9.61 -11.75 -1.36
N HIS A 133 -10.33 -12.61 -0.65
CA HIS A 133 -10.70 -13.93 -1.14
C HIS A 133 -11.46 -13.87 -2.48
N LYS A 134 -12.40 -12.94 -2.62
CA LYS A 134 -13.08 -12.71 -3.90
C LYS A 134 -12.11 -12.28 -4.99
N ARG A 135 -11.23 -11.32 -4.70
CA ARG A 135 -10.23 -10.80 -5.65
C ARG A 135 -9.30 -11.91 -6.16
N VAL A 136 -8.71 -12.70 -5.25
CA VAL A 136 -7.80 -13.79 -5.59
C VAL A 136 -8.48 -14.84 -6.46
N ARG A 137 -9.75 -15.18 -6.18
CA ARG A 137 -10.53 -16.11 -7.02
C ARG A 137 -10.80 -15.56 -8.43
N ILE A 138 -11.08 -14.27 -8.58
CA ILE A 138 -11.29 -13.67 -9.90
C ILE A 138 -10.00 -13.74 -10.74
N ILE A 139 -8.87 -13.41 -10.13
CA ILE A 139 -7.55 -13.45 -10.76
C ILE A 139 -7.20 -14.90 -11.19
N GLN A 140 -7.41 -15.86 -10.29
CA GLN A 140 -7.16 -17.28 -10.55
C GLN A 140 -8.05 -17.79 -11.70
N LYS A 141 -9.34 -17.46 -11.71
CA LYS A 141 -10.28 -17.85 -12.78
C LYS A 141 -9.91 -17.24 -14.13
N ALA A 142 -9.28 -16.07 -14.14
CA ALA A 142 -8.76 -15.44 -15.34
C ALA A 142 -7.45 -16.09 -15.86
N GLY A 143 -6.94 -17.11 -15.17
CA GLY A 143 -5.76 -17.88 -15.59
C GLY A 143 -4.42 -17.32 -15.11
N TYR A 144 -4.45 -16.38 -14.16
CA TYR A 144 -3.26 -15.78 -13.57
C TYR A 144 -2.92 -16.42 -12.22
N THR A 145 -1.64 -16.41 -11.88
CA THR A 145 -1.12 -16.76 -10.54
C THR A 145 -1.18 -15.51 -9.66
N PRO A 146 -2.05 -15.47 -8.63
CA PRO A 146 -2.11 -14.33 -7.74
C PRO A 146 -0.89 -14.34 -6.81
N ILE A 147 -0.15 -13.23 -6.77
CA ILE A 147 1.02 -13.06 -5.90
C ILE A 147 0.79 -11.83 -5.03
N ARG A 148 0.98 -11.95 -3.73
CA ARG A 148 0.92 -10.81 -2.80
C ARG A 148 2.28 -10.54 -2.18
N ILE A 149 2.71 -9.30 -2.25
CA ILE A 149 3.98 -8.83 -1.72
C ILE A 149 3.67 -7.74 -0.69
N MET A 150 3.88 -8.04 0.58
CA MET A 150 3.67 -7.12 1.70
C MET A 150 4.98 -6.75 2.38
N PHE A 151 5.50 -5.56 2.11
CA PHE A 151 6.87 -5.17 2.49
C PHE A 151 7.13 -5.07 4.00
N PHE A 152 6.11 -4.76 4.81
CA PHE A 152 6.23 -4.65 6.26
C PHE A 152 5.18 -5.50 6.98
N GLU A 153 5.64 -6.23 8.00
CA GLU A 153 4.77 -7.02 8.88
C GLU A 153 3.92 -6.11 9.79
N PRO A 154 2.68 -6.52 10.13
CA PRO A 154 1.91 -5.87 11.16
C PRO A 154 2.45 -6.20 12.56
N ASN A 155 2.22 -5.29 13.51
CA ASN A 155 2.67 -5.47 14.90
C ASN A 155 1.60 -6.07 15.81
N ARG A 156 0.32 -5.90 15.47
CA ARG A 156 -0.80 -6.33 16.35
C ARG A 156 -1.10 -7.81 16.11
N ASP A 157 -1.18 -8.61 17.18
CA ASP A 157 -1.47 -10.05 17.11
C ASP A 157 -2.68 -10.41 16.24
N GLN A 158 -3.74 -9.61 16.32
CA GLN A 158 -4.93 -9.81 15.49
C GLN A 158 -4.62 -9.67 13.99
N ALA A 159 -3.85 -8.64 13.62
CA ALA A 159 -3.45 -8.44 12.23
C ALA A 159 -2.49 -9.55 11.77
N ILE A 160 -1.55 -9.98 12.61
CA ILE A 160 -0.64 -11.10 12.34
C ILE A 160 -1.44 -12.38 12.01
N ARG A 161 -2.44 -12.72 12.85
CA ARG A 161 -3.32 -13.87 12.61
C ARG A 161 -4.12 -13.76 11.31
N ILE A 162 -4.54 -12.56 10.93
CA ILE A 162 -5.25 -12.34 9.66
C ILE A 162 -4.31 -12.52 8.47
N GLN A 163 -3.09 -11.99 8.54
CA GLN A 163 -2.12 -12.18 7.46
C GLN A 163 -1.71 -13.66 7.30
N ALA A 164 -1.65 -14.43 8.39
CA ALA A 164 -1.45 -15.88 8.31
C ALA A 164 -2.59 -16.57 7.52
N LYS A 165 -3.85 -16.23 7.80
CA LYS A 165 -5.01 -16.75 7.04
C LYS A 165 -5.00 -16.31 5.58
N LEU A 166 -4.58 -15.08 5.29
CA LEU A 166 -4.43 -14.61 3.91
C LEU A 166 -3.33 -15.39 3.17
N LYS A 167 -2.23 -15.71 3.85
CA LYS A 167 -1.17 -16.54 3.27
C LYS A 167 -1.66 -17.95 2.93
N GLU A 168 -2.42 -18.59 3.82
CA GLU A 168 -3.07 -19.88 3.56
C GLU A 168 -4.02 -19.79 2.36
N LEU A 169 -4.88 -18.77 2.33
CA LEU A 169 -5.80 -18.51 1.22
C LEU A 169 -5.08 -18.40 -0.13
N TYR A 170 -3.97 -17.66 -0.20
CA TYR A 170 -3.20 -17.54 -1.42
C TYR A 170 -2.65 -18.91 -1.85
N SER A 171 -2.07 -19.66 -0.92
CA SER A 171 -1.56 -21.02 -1.18
C SER A 171 -2.66 -21.97 -1.67
N ASP A 172 -3.83 -21.97 -1.03
CA ASP A 172 -4.97 -22.84 -1.38
C ASP A 172 -5.51 -22.56 -2.78
N LEU A 173 -5.39 -21.32 -3.25
CA LEU A 173 -5.80 -20.90 -4.60
C LEU A 173 -4.66 -20.98 -5.63
N GLY A 174 -3.54 -21.63 -5.28
CA GLY A 174 -2.38 -21.80 -6.17
C GLY A 174 -1.59 -20.52 -6.42
N GLY A 175 -1.72 -19.54 -5.53
CA GLY A 175 -0.97 -18.29 -5.51
C GLY A 175 0.17 -18.27 -4.50
N GLU A 176 0.82 -17.12 -4.40
CA GLU A 176 2.01 -16.91 -3.56
C GLU A 176 1.84 -15.71 -2.65
N TYR A 177 2.45 -15.76 -1.47
CA TYR A 177 2.37 -14.70 -0.47
C TYR A 177 3.73 -14.49 0.20
N TYR A 178 4.26 -13.29 0.04
CA TYR A 178 5.53 -12.83 0.60
C TYR A 178 5.29 -11.65 1.52
N SER A 179 5.90 -11.69 2.70
CA SER A 179 5.83 -10.59 3.66
C SER A 179 7.14 -10.33 4.38
N GLY A 180 7.31 -9.10 4.85
CA GLY A 180 8.50 -8.66 5.57
C GLY A 180 9.76 -8.85 4.71
N GLU A 181 10.80 -9.46 5.28
CA GLU A 181 12.06 -9.67 4.57
C GLU A 181 11.88 -10.47 3.27
N LYS A 182 10.99 -11.47 3.26
CA LYS A 182 10.73 -12.29 2.08
C LYS A 182 10.14 -11.48 0.92
N ALA A 183 9.40 -10.41 1.20
CA ALA A 183 8.87 -9.51 0.18
C ALA A 183 9.98 -8.68 -0.46
N TRP A 184 10.93 -8.18 0.35
CA TRP A 184 12.11 -7.47 -0.15
C TRP A 184 13.03 -8.39 -0.94
N GLU A 185 13.28 -9.61 -0.44
CA GLU A 185 14.05 -10.64 -1.13
C GLU A 185 13.41 -11.04 -2.45
N TYR A 186 12.08 -11.22 -2.51
CA TYR A 186 11.38 -11.52 -3.76
C TYR A 186 11.67 -10.45 -4.82
N LEU A 187 11.49 -9.17 -4.48
CA LEU A 187 11.73 -8.07 -5.43
C LEU A 187 13.20 -8.03 -5.86
N LYS A 188 14.13 -8.16 -4.92
CA LYS A 188 15.56 -8.13 -5.19
C LYS A 188 16.01 -9.30 -6.06
N ASN A 189 15.51 -10.51 -5.79
CA ASN A 189 15.86 -11.70 -6.56
C ASN A 189 15.27 -11.64 -7.97
N ASP A 190 14.07 -11.08 -8.14
CA ASP A 190 13.40 -10.97 -9.44
C ASP A 190 13.95 -9.84 -10.33
N THR A 191 14.44 -8.76 -9.71
CA THR A 191 14.87 -7.54 -10.45
C THR A 191 16.36 -7.23 -10.34
N GLY A 192 17.09 -7.87 -9.44
CA GLY A 192 18.46 -7.50 -9.09
C GLY A 192 18.59 -6.20 -8.28
N ILE A 193 17.48 -5.49 -8.01
CA ILE A 193 17.49 -4.15 -7.39
C ILE A 193 17.20 -4.26 -5.89
N ASP A 194 18.11 -3.75 -5.06
CA ASP A 194 17.94 -3.68 -3.61
C ASP A 194 17.16 -2.42 -3.19
N LEU A 195 15.85 -2.45 -3.44
CA LEU A 195 14.97 -1.31 -3.17
C LEU A 195 14.97 -0.90 -1.68
N LYS A 196 15.10 -1.87 -0.77
CA LYS A 196 15.15 -1.62 0.68
C LYS A 196 16.36 -0.76 1.04
N SER A 197 17.54 -1.13 0.55
CA SER A 197 18.77 -0.36 0.76
C SER A 197 18.72 1.02 0.10
N ILE A 198 18.05 1.17 -1.05
CA ILE A 198 17.84 2.48 -1.67
C ILE A 198 16.98 3.37 -0.78
N LEU A 199 15.88 2.85 -0.23
CA LEU A 199 15.01 3.59 0.68
C LEU A 199 15.74 4.00 1.97
N GLU A 200 16.50 3.09 2.58
CA GLU A 200 17.25 3.35 3.82
C GLU A 200 18.33 4.44 3.62
N ARG A 201 19.12 4.36 2.54
CA ARG A 201 20.16 5.37 2.22
C ARG A 201 19.59 6.75 1.90
N ASN A 202 18.33 6.81 1.48
CA ASN A 202 17.64 8.05 1.14
C ASN A 202 16.64 8.49 2.22
N GLY A 203 16.60 7.80 3.37
CA GLY A 203 15.95 8.26 4.59
C GLY A 203 16.57 9.56 5.08
N LYS A 204 15.80 10.39 5.78
CA LYS A 204 16.31 11.58 6.47
C LYS A 204 16.76 11.22 7.87
#